data_AF-A0A7X9JLR3-F1
#
_entry.id   AF-A0A7X9JLR3-F1
#
_cell.length_a   1.000
_cell.length_b   1.000
_cell.length_c   1.000
_cell.angle_alpha   90.00
_cell.angle_beta   90.00
_cell.angle_gamma   90.00
#
_symmetry.space_group_name_H-M   'P 1'
#
loop_
_entity.id
_entity.type
_entity.pdbx_description
1 polymer ?
#
loop_
_entity_poly.entity_id
_entity_poly.type
_entity_poly.pdbx_seq_one_letter_code
_entity_poly.pdbx_strand_id
1 'polypeptide(L)'
;MRTYIYLLLLFVSLSLKAQQNIDISKWFAYKVYMSGVSDQKTSDYVARTLEKNQFAVMASFDIKGGQGYIIVEAVYMINEIEKYINNTMLGVHLENYEMVELTNDLLMDAYYLKGNVSIENKSKELPQFIQFGPYTQFSNSMYDIVKKHWIQKYPEAYRAMFKPSPLTPEQIEEQNQK
;
A
#
# COMPACT_ATOMS: atom_id res chain seq x y z
N MET A 1 2.96 -37.42 -33.52
CA MET A 1 2.13 -37.03 -32.36
C MET A 1 2.95 -36.74 -31.08
N ARG A 2 4.00 -37.50 -30.75
CA ARG A 2 4.83 -37.22 -29.55
C ARG A 2 5.58 -35.87 -29.58
N THR A 3 6.04 -35.42 -30.75
CA THR A 3 6.77 -34.14 -30.92
C THR A 3 5.91 -32.89 -30.71
N TYR A 4 4.62 -32.94 -31.03
CA TYR A 4 3.69 -31.82 -30.83
C TYR A 4 3.32 -31.61 -29.35
N ILE A 5 3.36 -32.68 -28.53
CA ILE A 5 3.10 -32.62 -27.09
C ILE A 5 4.20 -31.85 -26.35
N TYR A 6 5.46 -32.02 -26.76
CA TYR A 6 6.59 -31.28 -26.17
C TYR A 6 6.57 -29.79 -26.51
N LEU A 7 6.15 -29.42 -27.73
CA LEU A 7 5.98 -28.03 -28.14
C LEU A 7 4.86 -27.32 -27.38
N LEU A 8 3.76 -28.03 -27.09
CA LEU A 8 2.63 -27.49 -26.34
C LEU A 8 2.96 -27.28 -24.86
N LEU A 9 3.72 -28.20 -24.24
CA LEU A 9 4.23 -28.06 -22.87
C LEU A 9 5.23 -26.90 -22.70
N LEU A 10 6.02 -26.61 -23.74
CA LEU A 10 6.97 -25.48 -23.77
C LEU A 10 6.26 -24.12 -23.87
N PHE A 11 5.11 -24.06 -24.56
CA PHE A 11 4.28 -22.84 -24.61
C PHE A 11 3.54 -22.58 -23.29
N VAL A 12 3.07 -23.62 -22.61
CA VAL A 12 2.37 -23.48 -21.31
C VAL A 12 3.32 -22.97 -20.21
N SER A 13 4.60 -23.39 -20.20
CA SER A 13 5.57 -22.90 -19.21
C SER A 13 6.00 -21.45 -19.43
N LEU A 14 6.04 -20.97 -20.69
CA LEU A 14 6.33 -19.56 -21.01
C LEU A 14 5.16 -18.61 -20.67
N SER A 15 3.93 -19.12 -20.62
CA SER A 15 2.73 -18.33 -20.33
C SER A 15 2.55 -18.00 -18.84
N LEU A 16 3.29 -18.66 -17.95
CA LEU A 16 3.19 -18.50 -16.49
C LEU A 16 3.97 -17.30 -15.92
N LYS A 17 4.57 -16.47 -16.78
CA LYS A 17 5.23 -15.21 -16.38
C LYS A 17 4.48 -13.96 -16.85
N ALA A 18 3.15 -14.01 -16.89
CA ALA A 18 2.36 -12.78 -16.78
C ALA A 18 2.41 -12.29 -15.32
N GLN A 19 3.61 -11.94 -14.87
CA GLN A 19 3.79 -11.15 -13.66
C GLN A 19 3.20 -9.78 -14.02
N GLN A 20 1.95 -9.52 -13.62
CA GLN A 20 1.37 -8.19 -13.74
C GLN A 20 2.20 -7.28 -12.83
N ASN A 21 3.26 -6.71 -13.39
CA ASN A 21 3.98 -5.63 -12.74
C ASN A 21 3.00 -4.47 -12.67
N ILE A 22 2.61 -4.13 -11.44
CA ILE A 22 1.84 -2.93 -11.17
C ILE A 22 2.66 -1.74 -11.70
N ASP A 23 2.08 -1.02 -12.65
CA ASP A 23 2.65 0.20 -13.21
C ASP A 23 1.86 1.38 -12.66
N ILE A 24 2.39 1.97 -11.59
CA ILE A 24 1.73 3.07 -10.87
C ILE A 24 1.62 4.33 -11.73
N SER A 25 2.40 4.45 -12.80
CA SER A 25 2.35 5.62 -13.70
C SER A 25 1.04 5.76 -14.47
N LYS A 26 0.25 4.68 -14.50
CA LYS A 26 -1.08 4.65 -15.13
C LYS A 26 -2.21 5.13 -14.22
N TRP A 27 -1.90 5.40 -12.95
CA TRP A 27 -2.90 5.81 -11.97
C TRP A 27 -2.82 7.29 -11.67
N PHE A 28 -3.91 7.82 -11.13
CA PHE A 28 -4.06 9.20 -10.73
C PHE A 28 -4.24 9.24 -9.22
N ALA A 29 -3.52 10.13 -8.56
CA ALA A 29 -3.64 10.35 -7.12
C ALA A 29 -4.37 11.66 -6.84
N TYR A 30 -5.20 11.63 -5.82
CA TYR A 30 -5.89 12.80 -5.30
C TYR A 30 -5.63 12.90 -3.81
N LYS A 31 -5.23 14.09 -3.38
CA LYS A 31 -5.33 14.46 -1.98
C LYS A 31 -6.77 14.91 -1.73
N VAL A 32 -7.41 14.33 -0.73
CA VAL A 32 -8.82 14.57 -0.43
C VAL A 32 -8.99 15.13 0.97
N TYR A 33 -10.03 15.91 1.15
CA TYR A 33 -10.44 16.52 2.41
C TYR A 33 -11.82 16.00 2.75
N MET A 34 -11.95 15.38 3.92
CA MET A 34 -13.15 14.67 4.32
C MET A 34 -13.61 15.06 5.72
N SER A 35 -14.92 15.21 5.88
CA SER A 35 -15.56 15.30 7.18
C SER A 35 -16.20 13.96 7.56
N GLY A 36 -16.36 13.73 8.87
CA GLY A 36 -16.96 12.49 9.39
C GLY A 36 -16.01 11.30 9.56
N VAL A 37 -14.79 11.37 9.04
CA VAL A 37 -13.75 10.34 9.23
C VAL A 37 -12.92 10.65 10.49
N SER A 38 -13.52 10.46 11.67
CA SER A 38 -12.89 10.79 12.96
C SER A 38 -12.31 9.61 13.73
N ASP A 39 -12.52 8.39 13.24
CA ASP A 39 -12.08 7.16 13.90
C ASP A 39 -11.61 6.11 12.89
N GLN A 40 -10.80 5.17 13.36
CA GLN A 40 -10.19 4.14 12.53
C GLN A 40 -11.24 3.24 11.85
N LYS A 41 -12.34 2.93 12.54
CA LYS A 41 -13.38 2.04 11.99
C LYS A 41 -14.07 2.71 10.81
N THR A 42 -14.37 4.01 10.92
CA THR A 42 -14.96 4.79 9.83
C THR A 42 -13.98 4.96 8.67
N SER A 43 -12.71 5.28 8.95
CA SER A 43 -11.65 5.36 7.92
C SER A 43 -11.50 4.05 7.13
N ASP A 44 -11.37 2.92 7.85
CA ASP A 44 -11.25 1.60 7.24
C ASP A 44 -12.51 1.21 6.46
N TYR A 45 -13.70 1.55 6.98
CA TYR A 45 -14.97 1.27 6.31
C TYR A 45 -15.06 2.00 4.97
N VAL A 46 -14.81 3.32 4.96
CA VAL A 46 -14.85 4.13 3.74
C VAL A 46 -13.85 3.58 2.73
N ALA A 47 -12.59 3.41 3.14
CA ALA A 47 -11.53 2.98 2.26
C ALA A 47 -11.81 1.60 1.64
N ARG A 48 -12.18 0.61 2.47
CA ARG A 48 -12.51 -0.74 1.99
C ARG A 48 -13.74 -0.74 1.10
N THR A 49 -14.70 0.14 1.33
CA THR A 49 -15.91 0.23 0.49
C THR A 49 -15.55 0.75 -0.90
N LEU A 50 -14.72 1.79 -1.00
CA LEU A 50 -14.26 2.31 -2.30
C LEU A 50 -13.45 1.26 -3.07
N GLU A 51 -12.55 0.54 -2.38
CA GLU A 51 -11.71 -0.51 -2.97
C GLU A 51 -12.54 -1.73 -3.43
N LYS A 52 -13.47 -2.20 -2.60
CA LYS A 52 -14.34 -3.34 -2.94
C LYS A 52 -15.28 -3.06 -4.11
N ASN A 53 -15.77 -1.83 -4.22
CA ASN A 53 -16.62 -1.40 -5.34
C ASN A 53 -15.81 -0.98 -6.58
N GLN A 54 -14.48 -1.16 -6.57
CA GLN A 54 -13.59 -0.82 -7.67
C GLN A 54 -13.64 0.67 -8.07
N PHE A 55 -14.03 1.54 -7.14
CA PHE A 55 -13.94 2.99 -7.35
C PHE A 55 -12.50 3.49 -7.20
N ALA A 56 -11.74 2.90 -6.27
CA ALA A 56 -10.37 3.26 -5.98
C ALA A 56 -9.46 2.03 -6.03
N VAL A 57 -8.25 2.24 -6.53
CA VAL A 57 -7.13 1.28 -6.40
C VAL A 57 -6.71 1.20 -4.94
N MET A 58 -6.62 2.36 -4.30
CA MET A 58 -6.29 2.51 -2.89
C MET A 58 -6.93 3.76 -2.32
N ALA A 59 -7.47 3.66 -1.12
CA ALA A 59 -7.95 4.80 -0.36
C ALA A 59 -7.40 4.76 1.06
N SER A 60 -6.99 5.90 1.60
CA SER A 60 -6.39 6.01 2.94
C SER A 60 -6.70 7.38 3.53
N PHE A 61 -7.05 7.43 4.81
CA PHE A 61 -7.51 8.66 5.46
C PHE A 61 -6.91 8.82 6.85
N ASP A 62 -6.48 10.05 7.14
CA ASP A 62 -5.99 10.48 8.43
C ASP A 62 -7.15 10.87 9.34
N ILE A 63 -7.32 10.10 10.39
CA ILE A 63 -8.35 10.29 11.42
C ILE A 63 -8.14 11.57 12.25
N LYS A 64 -6.94 12.16 12.22
CA LYS A 64 -6.61 13.39 12.97
C LYS A 64 -6.71 14.64 12.12
N GLY A 65 -6.28 14.55 10.86
CA GLY A 65 -6.16 15.70 9.97
C GLY A 65 -7.35 15.94 9.03
N GLY A 66 -8.32 15.03 8.96
CA GLY A 66 -9.45 15.14 8.02
C GLY A 66 -9.02 15.14 6.55
N GLN A 67 -7.82 14.61 6.27
CA GLN A 67 -7.22 14.56 4.95
C GLN A 67 -6.88 13.11 4.59
N GLY A 68 -6.75 12.81 3.31
CA GLY A 68 -6.39 11.49 2.85
C GLY A 68 -5.89 11.46 1.42
N TYR A 69 -5.63 10.26 0.94
CA TYR A 69 -5.24 9.99 -0.42
C TYR A 69 -6.14 8.94 -1.04
N ILE A 70 -6.61 9.24 -2.25
CA ILE A 70 -7.36 8.31 -3.09
C ILE A 70 -6.60 8.15 -4.40
N ILE A 71 -6.28 6.91 -4.76
CA ILE A 71 -5.62 6.54 -6.01
C ILE A 71 -6.64 5.82 -6.90
N VAL A 72 -6.76 6.27 -8.15
CA VAL A 72 -7.76 5.79 -9.11
C VAL A 72 -7.12 5.44 -10.46
N GLU A 73 -7.77 4.58 -11.24
CA GLU A 73 -7.28 4.19 -12.56
C GLU A 73 -7.65 5.19 -13.66
N ALA A 74 -8.68 6.02 -13.44
CA ALA A 74 -9.13 7.00 -14.40
C ALA A 74 -9.57 8.30 -13.71
N VAL A 75 -9.24 9.43 -14.32
CA VAL A 75 -9.50 10.79 -13.78
C VAL A 75 -10.94 10.97 -13.34
N TYR A 76 -11.92 10.49 -14.12
CA TYR A 76 -13.35 10.69 -13.81
C TYR A 76 -13.83 9.96 -12.54
N MET A 77 -13.10 8.95 -12.06
CA MET A 77 -13.52 8.16 -10.91
C MET A 77 -13.61 8.99 -9.63
N ILE A 78 -12.82 10.06 -9.47
CA ILE A 78 -12.89 10.91 -8.27
C ILE A 78 -14.27 11.59 -8.13
N ASN A 79 -14.89 11.99 -9.25
CA ASN A 79 -16.23 12.58 -9.25
C ASN A 79 -17.30 11.54 -8.87
N GLU A 80 -17.12 10.29 -9.30
CA GLU A 80 -18.02 9.20 -8.94
C GLU A 80 -17.86 8.81 -7.46
N ILE A 81 -16.63 8.86 -6.94
CA ILE A 81 -16.34 8.67 -5.51
C ILE A 81 -17.00 9.77 -4.68
N GLU A 82 -16.84 11.04 -5.07
CA GLU A 82 -17.47 12.17 -4.38
C GLU A 82 -18.98 12.00 -4.31
N LYS A 83 -19.64 11.74 -5.46
CA LYS A 83 -21.08 11.47 -5.50
C LYS A 83 -21.47 10.28 -4.63
N TYR A 84 -20.69 9.20 -4.67
CA TYR A 84 -21.00 8.01 -3.90
C TYR A 84 -20.92 8.27 -2.40
N ILE A 85 -19.82 8.87 -1.93
CA ILE A 85 -19.62 9.22 -0.52
C ILE A 85 -20.75 10.16 -0.07
N ASN A 86 -20.93 11.29 -0.75
CA ASN A 86 -21.83 12.34 -0.30
C ASN A 86 -23.31 11.95 -0.32
N ASN A 87 -23.70 10.97 -1.15
CA ASN A 87 -25.10 10.53 -1.24
C ASN A 87 -25.40 9.21 -0.51
N THR A 88 -24.38 8.38 -0.23
CA THR A 88 -24.60 7.00 0.25
C THR A 88 -23.98 6.73 1.62
N MET A 89 -22.88 7.40 1.97
CA MET A 89 -22.18 7.14 3.23
C MET A 89 -22.69 8.08 4.32
N LEU A 90 -23.49 7.53 5.24
CA LEU A 90 -24.09 8.32 6.32
C LEU A 90 -23.00 8.94 7.22
N GLY A 91 -23.07 10.27 7.37
CA GLY A 91 -22.20 11.02 8.28
C GLY A 91 -20.77 11.20 7.79
N VAL A 92 -20.51 10.95 6.50
CA VAL A 92 -19.20 11.13 5.87
C VAL A 92 -19.38 11.98 4.62
N HIS A 93 -18.55 13.02 4.46
CA HIS A 93 -18.57 13.85 3.26
C HIS A 93 -17.16 14.05 2.70
N LEU A 94 -17.05 14.02 1.37
CA LEU A 94 -15.90 14.49 0.64
C LEU A 94 -16.14 15.97 0.33
N GLU A 95 -15.38 16.83 1.01
CA GLU A 95 -15.53 18.29 0.97
C GLU A 95 -14.78 18.90 -0.21
N ASN A 96 -13.58 18.39 -0.48
CA ASN A 96 -12.73 18.86 -1.56
C ASN A 96 -11.70 17.80 -1.97
N TYR A 97 -11.15 17.93 -3.16
CA TYR A 97 -10.02 17.13 -3.62
C TYR A 97 -9.13 17.93 -4.59
N GLU A 98 -7.85 17.58 -4.61
CA GLU A 98 -6.88 18.13 -5.55
C GLU A 98 -6.07 16.99 -6.17
N MET A 99 -5.86 17.05 -7.49
CA MET A 99 -5.00 16.10 -8.17
C MET A 99 -3.55 16.37 -7.76
N VAL A 100 -2.84 15.31 -7.41
CA VAL A 100 -1.44 15.34 -7.00
C VAL A 100 -0.63 14.33 -7.81
N GLU A 101 0.66 14.61 -7.98
CA GLU A 101 1.55 13.68 -8.68
C GLU A 101 1.71 12.38 -7.86
N LEU A 102 1.42 11.24 -8.49
CA LEU A 102 1.62 9.94 -7.87
C LEU A 102 3.10 9.54 -7.94
N THR A 103 3.85 9.93 -6.92
CA THR A 103 5.23 9.49 -6.71
C THR A 103 5.29 8.23 -5.83
N ASN A 104 6.41 7.50 -5.86
CA ASN A 104 6.64 6.39 -4.93
C ASN A 104 6.59 6.84 -3.45
N ASP A 105 6.95 8.09 -3.17
CA ASP A 105 6.88 8.66 -1.83
C ASP A 105 5.43 8.87 -1.38
N LEU A 106 4.59 9.44 -2.25
CA LEU A 106 3.17 9.61 -1.98
C LEU A 106 2.45 8.27 -1.83
N LEU A 107 2.79 7.30 -2.70
CA LEU A 107 2.25 5.94 -2.59
C LEU A 107 2.61 5.31 -1.24
N MET A 108 3.86 5.44 -0.82
CA MET A 108 4.30 4.95 0.49
C MET A 108 3.58 5.68 1.62
N ASP A 109 3.41 7.00 1.57
CA ASP A 109 2.68 7.76 2.59
C ASP A 109 1.23 7.29 2.73
N ALA A 110 0.53 7.15 1.60
CA ALA A 110 -0.84 6.66 1.58
C ALA A 110 -0.92 5.18 2.07
N TYR A 111 0.09 4.37 1.79
CA TYR A 111 0.17 2.99 2.29
C TYR A 111 0.38 2.91 3.81
N TYR A 112 1.26 3.74 4.38
CA TYR A 112 1.43 3.80 5.85
C TYR A 112 0.18 4.34 6.54
N LEU A 113 -0.47 5.33 5.93
CA LEU A 113 -1.74 5.87 6.41
C LEU A 113 -2.82 4.79 6.45
N LYS A 114 -2.90 3.95 5.40
CA LYS A 114 -3.80 2.79 5.36
C LYS A 114 -3.52 1.78 6.47
N GLY A 115 -2.25 1.59 6.85
CA GLY A 115 -1.84 0.74 7.96
C GLY A 115 -2.07 1.35 9.34
N ASN A 116 -2.65 2.56 9.42
CA ASN A 116 -2.77 3.35 10.65
C ASN A 116 -1.42 3.60 11.35
N VAL A 117 -0.35 3.72 10.55
CA VAL A 117 0.99 4.04 11.05
C VAL A 117 1.25 5.52 10.78
N SER A 118 1.64 6.26 11.84
CA SER A 118 2.03 7.66 11.71
C SER A 118 3.19 7.80 10.71
N ILE A 119 3.10 8.81 9.84
CA ILE A 119 4.16 9.15 8.88
C ILE A 119 5.51 9.41 9.59
N GLU A 120 5.48 9.88 10.83
CA GLU A 120 6.68 10.11 11.66
C GLU A 120 7.44 8.82 12.00
N ASN A 121 6.71 7.70 12.13
CA ASN A 121 7.27 6.38 12.40
C ASN A 121 7.65 5.62 11.12
N LYS A 122 7.31 6.17 9.95
CA LYS A 122 7.58 5.58 8.64
C LYS A 122 9.04 5.17 8.48
N SER A 123 9.99 5.97 8.97
CA SER A 123 11.44 5.69 8.82
C SER A 123 11.98 4.60 9.76
N LYS A 124 11.22 4.20 10.79
CA LYS A 124 11.68 3.31 11.86
C LYS A 124 11.24 1.87 11.68
N GLU A 125 10.14 1.67 10.96
CA GLU A 125 9.49 0.37 10.81
C GLU A 125 9.32 0.03 9.33
N LEU A 126 9.59 -1.23 8.98
CA LEU A 126 9.27 -1.74 7.65
C LEU A 126 7.76 -1.63 7.40
N PRO A 127 7.33 -1.41 6.14
CA PRO A 127 5.92 -1.47 5.80
C PRO A 127 5.35 -2.82 6.24
N GLN A 128 4.12 -2.83 6.73
CA GLN A 128 3.40 -4.07 7.03
C GLN A 128 2.61 -4.53 5.80
N PHE A 129 2.36 -5.83 5.68
CA PHE A 129 1.47 -6.34 4.64
C PHE A 129 0.03 -5.89 4.91
N ILE A 130 -0.63 -5.33 3.90
CA ILE A 130 -2.03 -4.89 3.96
C ILE A 130 -2.83 -5.64 2.90
N GLN A 131 -3.95 -6.24 3.30
CA GLN A 131 -4.89 -6.87 2.37
C GLN A 131 -5.82 -5.82 1.76
N PHE A 132 -5.70 -5.59 0.45
CA PHE A 132 -6.58 -4.72 -0.33
C PHE A 132 -7.67 -5.55 -1.02
N GLY A 133 -8.92 -5.34 -0.60
CA GLY A 133 -10.06 -6.07 -1.15
C GLY A 133 -9.87 -7.60 -1.13
N PRO A 134 -10.48 -8.35 -2.07
CA PRO A 134 -10.31 -9.80 -2.19
C PRO A 134 -9.01 -10.22 -2.92
N TYR A 135 -8.19 -9.28 -3.40
CA TYR A 135 -7.10 -9.57 -4.33
C TYR A 135 -5.75 -9.69 -3.62
N THR A 136 -5.40 -10.90 -3.17
CA THR A 136 -4.12 -11.18 -2.51
C THR A 136 -2.91 -10.87 -3.39
N GLN A 137 -2.97 -11.18 -4.69
CA GLN A 137 -1.85 -10.91 -5.61
C GLN A 137 -1.55 -9.42 -5.72
N PHE A 138 -2.59 -8.59 -5.87
CA PHE A 138 -2.45 -7.13 -5.87
C PHE A 138 -1.85 -6.62 -4.55
N SER A 139 -2.32 -7.17 -3.43
CA SER A 139 -1.80 -6.83 -2.09
C SER A 139 -0.31 -7.13 -1.96
N ASN A 140 0.13 -8.30 -2.44
CA ASN A 140 1.55 -8.67 -2.46
C ASN A 140 2.37 -7.72 -3.33
N SER A 141 1.90 -7.44 -4.55
CA SER A 141 2.60 -6.54 -5.46
C SER A 141 2.70 -5.11 -4.90
N MET A 142 1.65 -4.62 -4.24
CA MET A 142 1.69 -3.32 -3.58
C MET A 142 2.70 -3.29 -2.43
N TYR A 143 2.67 -4.31 -1.58
CA TYR A 143 3.62 -4.48 -0.49
C TYR A 143 5.08 -4.49 -1.00
N ASP A 144 5.36 -5.24 -2.06
CA ASP A 144 6.71 -5.35 -2.62
C ASP A 144 7.22 -4.02 -3.19
N ILE A 145 6.36 -3.26 -3.88
CA ILE A 145 6.69 -1.92 -4.39
C ILE A 145 7.04 -0.98 -3.24
N VAL A 146 6.16 -0.91 -2.24
CA VAL A 146 6.34 0.00 -1.10
C VAL A 146 7.56 -0.40 -0.26
N LYS A 147 7.74 -1.68 0.02
CA LYS A 147 8.92 -2.21 0.72
C LYS A 147 10.21 -1.92 -0.02
N LYS A 148 10.25 -2.15 -1.33
CA LYS A 148 11.45 -1.88 -2.15
C LYS A 148 11.82 -0.40 -2.08
N HIS A 149 10.84 0.49 -2.24
CA HIS A 149 11.04 1.94 -2.12
C HIS A 149 11.50 2.34 -0.72
N TRP A 150 10.90 1.77 0.31
CA TRP A 150 11.29 1.99 1.70
C TRP A 150 12.76 1.63 1.96
N ILE A 151 13.21 0.46 1.50
CA ILE A 151 14.60 0.00 1.65
C ILE A 151 15.56 0.95 0.94
N GLN A 152 15.18 1.44 -0.25
CA GLN A 152 15.98 2.42 -1.00
C GLN A 152 16.07 3.76 -0.26
N LYS A 153 14.99 4.20 0.40
CA LYS A 153 14.92 5.46 1.13
C LYS A 153 15.56 5.41 2.51
N TYR A 154 15.52 4.27 3.19
CA TYR A 154 16.03 4.07 4.56
C TYR A 154 17.00 2.88 4.67
N PRO A 155 18.12 2.87 3.92
CA PRO A 155 19.02 1.71 3.85
C PRO A 155 19.70 1.40 5.19
N GLU A 156 20.03 2.42 6.00
CA GLU A 156 20.65 2.22 7.31
C GLU A 156 19.68 1.64 8.34
N ALA A 157 18.43 2.10 8.34
CA ALA A 157 17.37 1.53 9.19
C ALA A 157 17.15 0.06 8.83
N TYR A 158 17.10 -0.26 7.54
CA TYR A 158 17.01 -1.64 7.06
C TYR A 158 18.18 -2.51 7.54
N ARG A 159 19.43 -2.03 7.37
CA ARG A 159 20.62 -2.77 7.83
C ARG A 159 20.63 -2.99 9.34
N ALA A 160 20.19 -2.00 10.11
CA ALA A 160 20.14 -2.10 11.57
C ALA A 160 19.22 -3.23 12.06
N MET A 161 18.16 -3.57 11.31
CA MET A 161 17.25 -4.68 11.63
C MET A 161 17.92 -6.07 11.57
N PHE A 162 19.08 -6.19 10.91
CA PHE A 162 19.84 -7.45 10.81
C PHE A 162 21.17 -7.42 11.56
N LYS A 163 21.49 -6.31 12.25
CA LYS A 163 22.67 -6.29 13.10
C LYS A 163 22.42 -7.23 14.27
N PRO A 164 23.32 -8.19 14.55
CA PRO A 164 23.20 -9.00 15.75
C PRO A 164 23.20 -8.07 16.96
N SER A 165 22.31 -8.34 17.92
CA SER A 165 22.33 -7.62 19.19
C SER A 165 23.73 -7.69 19.79
N PRO A 166 24.24 -6.60 20.40
CA PRO A 166 25.49 -6.68 21.13
C PRO A 166 25.38 -7.81 22.15
N LEU A 167 26.43 -8.64 22.21
CA LEU A 167 26.51 -9.75 23.16
C LEU A 167 26.29 -9.19 24.58
N THR A 168 25.52 -9.90 25.39
CA THR A 168 25.42 -9.56 26.82
C THR A 168 26.79 -9.75 27.49
N PRO A 169 27.09 -9.08 28.61
CA PRO A 169 28.32 -9.30 29.36
C PRO A 169 28.59 -10.79 29.65
N GLU A 170 27.53 -11.54 29.95
CA GLU A 170 27.57 -13.01 30.18
C GLU A 170 28.00 -13.78 28.92
N GLN A 171 27.50 -13.40 27.74
CA GLN A 171 27.88 -14.02 26.47
C GLN A 171 29.32 -13.68 26.05
N ILE A 172 29.82 -12.51 26.46
CA ILE A 172 31.22 -12.11 26.27
C ILE A 172 32.14 -12.94 27.18
N GLU A 173 31.74 -13.19 28.43
CA GLU A 173 32.49 -14.05 29.35
C GLU A 173 32.54 -15.50 28.86
N GLU A 174 31.45 -16.07 28.36
CA GLU A 174 31.43 -17.44 27.80
C GLU A 174 32.30 -17.60 26.54
N GLN A 175 32.40 -16.55 25.70
CA GLN A 175 33.29 -16.58 24.53
C GLN A 175 34.77 -16.48 24.90
N ASN A 176 35.10 -15.73 25.95
CA ASN A 176 36.48 -15.56 26.41
C ASN A 176 37.00 -16.75 27.24
N GLN A 177 36.13 -17.69 27.61
CA GLN A 177 36.48 -18.93 28.33
C GLN A 177 36.64 -20.17 27.43
N LYS A 178 36.45 -20.03 26.11
CA LYS A 178 36.74 -21.06 25.10
C LYS A 178 38.04 -20.78 24.37
#